data_AF-A0A973PW88-F1
#
_entry.id   AF-A0A973PW88-F1
#
_cell.length_a   1.000
_cell.length_b   1.000
_cell.length_c   1.000
_cell.angle_alpha   90.00
_cell.angle_beta   90.00
_cell.angle_gamma   90.00
#
_symmetry.space_group_name_H-M   'P 1'
#
loop_
_entity.id
_entity.type
_entity.pdbx_description
1 polymer ?
#
loop_
_entity_poly.entity_id
_entity_poly.type
_entity_poly.pdbx_seq_one_letter_code
_entity_poly.pdbx_strand_id
1 'polypeptide(L)'
;MIETGGSGRLWLLSGPGSSYALHLTERDELLHLHWGRRIALGDAEALAADPLPAERPFASALDGREEFPVEDGPRAARPALSVRSRYAGGGEWCFEEYEIAGDGDAGARELRLHFHDSRHHLDLTLHYRMRPGSDVVERWTTATHVVGGGGGRVELLRADAACWTPPYRDGWRMSRLHGRWDAESRLVRSPLPPGEQLLGGGRSRHGGQPH
;
A
#
# COMPACT_ATOMS: atom_id res chain seq x y z
N MET A 1 -0.44 9.79 16.24
CA MET A 1 -1.76 9.43 16.81
C MET A 1 -2.48 8.54 15.82
N ILE A 2 -3.25 7.55 16.27
CA ILE A 2 -4.09 6.71 15.39
C ILE A 2 -5.52 6.80 15.91
N GLU A 3 -6.43 7.20 15.05
CA GLU A 3 -7.87 7.30 15.31
C GLU A 3 -8.61 6.32 14.40
N THR A 4 -9.68 5.71 14.91
CA THR A 4 -10.54 4.81 14.15
C THR A 4 -11.90 5.47 13.98
N GLY A 5 -12.39 5.58 12.75
CA GLY A 5 -13.69 6.19 12.42
C GLY A 5 -14.83 5.18 12.34
N GLY A 6 -16.06 5.68 12.51
CA GLY A 6 -17.32 4.97 12.30
C GLY A 6 -17.31 3.47 12.63
N SER A 7 -17.61 2.64 11.62
CA SER A 7 -17.77 1.18 11.66
C SER A 7 -16.53 0.37 12.07
N GLY A 8 -15.44 1.02 12.48
CA GLY A 8 -14.18 0.35 12.81
C GLY A 8 -13.34 -0.03 11.60
N ARG A 9 -13.70 0.46 10.41
CA ARG A 9 -13.07 0.17 9.12
C ARG A 9 -12.37 1.37 8.49
N LEU A 10 -12.25 2.47 9.22
CA LEU A 10 -11.53 3.67 8.80
C LEU A 10 -10.44 3.99 9.81
N TRP A 11 -9.22 4.24 9.35
CA TRP A 11 -8.09 4.56 10.21
C TRP A 11 -7.38 5.83 9.74
N LEU A 12 -7.12 6.73 10.69
CA LEU A 12 -6.41 7.99 10.47
C LEU A 12 -5.14 8.03 11.32
N LEU A 13 -3.98 7.99 10.67
CA LEU A 13 -2.68 8.20 11.31
C LEU A 13 -2.30 9.69 11.17
N SER A 14 -2.09 10.37 12.28
CA SER A 14 -1.76 11.80 12.32
C SER A 14 -0.37 12.07 12.89
N GLY A 15 0.43 12.83 12.13
CA GLY A 15 1.67 13.49 12.53
C GLY A 15 1.44 14.97 12.87
N PRO A 16 2.51 15.77 13.06
CA PRO A 16 2.38 17.21 13.36
C PRO A 16 1.73 18.02 12.24
N GLY A 17 2.09 17.79 10.98
CA GLY A 17 1.64 18.55 9.83
C GLY A 17 0.88 17.74 8.77
N SER A 18 0.87 16.41 8.91
CA SER A 18 0.30 15.49 7.94
C SER A 18 -0.63 14.44 8.55
N SER A 19 -1.46 13.87 7.70
CA SER A 19 -2.30 12.73 8.00
C SER A 19 -2.22 11.68 6.89
N TYR A 20 -2.42 10.43 7.26
CA TYR A 20 -2.53 9.27 6.37
C TYR A 20 -3.83 8.54 6.70
N ALA A 21 -4.74 8.42 5.73
CA ALA A 21 -6.09 7.89 5.95
C ALA A 21 -6.38 6.71 5.03
N LEU A 22 -6.96 5.66 5.63
CA LEU A 22 -7.31 4.40 4.99
C LEU A 22 -8.75 4.03 5.30
N HIS A 23 -9.41 3.34 4.36
CA HIS A 23 -10.75 2.82 4.54
C HIS A 23 -10.89 1.43 3.93
N LEU A 24 -11.44 0.50 4.69
CA LEU A 24 -11.80 -0.83 4.24
C LEU A 24 -13.29 -0.85 3.93
N THR A 25 -13.65 -1.14 2.67
CA THR A 25 -15.06 -1.23 2.27
C THR A 25 -15.76 -2.43 2.92
N GLU A 26 -17.09 -2.51 2.80
CA GLU A 26 -17.87 -3.68 3.22
C GLU A 26 -17.55 -4.95 2.41
N ARG A 27 -16.78 -4.83 1.31
CA ARG A 27 -16.30 -5.95 0.49
C ARG A 27 -14.83 -6.31 0.80
N ASP A 28 -14.30 -5.81 1.91
CA ASP A 28 -12.91 -5.98 2.32
C ASP A 28 -11.88 -5.40 1.33
N GLU A 29 -12.27 -4.39 0.55
CA GLU A 29 -11.37 -3.69 -0.36
C GLU A 29 -10.69 -2.53 0.38
N LEU A 30 -9.37 -2.53 0.47
CA LEU A 30 -8.62 -1.49 1.18
C LEU A 30 -8.28 -0.31 0.27
N LEU A 31 -8.83 0.86 0.61
CA LEU A 31 -8.68 2.10 -0.13
C LEU A 31 -7.72 3.07 0.57
N HIS A 32 -6.91 3.73 -0.25
CA HIS A 32 -6.18 4.93 0.10
C HIS A 32 -7.11 6.13 0.02
N LEU A 33 -7.35 6.82 1.14
CA LEU A 33 -8.18 8.04 1.15
C LEU A 33 -7.34 9.31 1.03
N HIS A 34 -6.25 9.40 1.80
CA HIS A 34 -5.48 10.64 1.89
C HIS A 34 -4.05 10.41 2.37
N TRP A 35 -3.11 11.13 1.77
CA TRP A 35 -1.82 11.43 2.36
C TRP A 35 -1.40 12.86 2.00
N GLY A 36 -1.21 13.69 3.01
CA GLY A 36 -0.86 15.08 2.81
C GLY A 36 -1.09 15.91 4.06
N ARG A 37 -1.53 17.16 3.90
CA ARG A 37 -1.80 18.07 5.03
C ARG A 37 -2.72 17.41 6.05
N ARG A 38 -2.49 17.74 7.32
CA ARG A 38 -3.29 17.21 8.43
C ARG A 38 -4.78 17.49 8.22
N ILE A 39 -5.59 16.45 8.43
CA ILE A 39 -7.06 16.50 8.39
C ILE A 39 -7.62 15.95 9.70
N ALA A 40 -8.87 16.27 10.01
CA ALA A 40 -9.59 15.70 11.15
C ALA A 40 -10.22 14.35 10.77
N LEU A 41 -10.62 13.56 11.77
CA LEU A 41 -11.31 12.29 11.56
C LEU A 41 -12.59 12.46 10.72
N GLY A 42 -13.39 13.50 11.00
CA GLY A 42 -14.60 13.80 10.22
C GLY A 42 -14.34 14.10 8.74
N ASP A 43 -13.18 14.68 8.40
CA ASP A 43 -12.79 14.88 7.00
C ASP A 43 -12.47 13.53 6.33
N ALA A 44 -11.80 12.63 7.05
CA ALA A 44 -11.53 11.28 6.56
C ALA A 44 -12.83 10.46 6.39
N GLU A 45 -13.78 10.59 7.31
CA GLU A 45 -15.11 9.98 7.19
C GLU A 45 -15.88 10.54 5.98
N ALA A 46 -15.79 11.84 5.70
CA ALA A 46 -16.38 12.44 4.50
C ALA A 46 -15.74 11.89 3.21
N LEU A 47 -14.41 11.68 3.18
CA LEU A 47 -13.74 11.04 2.06
C LEU A 47 -14.16 9.58 1.88
N ALA A 48 -14.37 8.85 2.98
CA ALA A 48 -14.83 7.45 2.95
C ALA A 48 -16.26 7.30 2.44
N ALA A 49 -17.10 8.31 2.67
CA ALA A 49 -18.48 8.38 2.21
C ALA A 49 -18.61 8.79 0.73
N ASP A 50 -17.54 9.26 0.09
CA ASP A 50 -17.54 9.58 -1.34
C ASP A 50 -17.75 8.29 -2.16
N PRO A 51 -18.83 8.18 -2.96
CA PRO A 51 -19.13 6.96 -3.68
C PRO A 51 -18.02 6.61 -4.67
N LEU A 52 -17.70 5.32 -4.76
CA LEU A 52 -16.86 4.80 -5.82
C LEU A 52 -17.49 5.09 -7.19
N PRO A 53 -16.67 5.32 -8.24
CA PRO A 53 -17.17 5.44 -9.60
C PRO A 53 -18.00 4.22 -9.99
N ALA A 54 -18.98 4.43 -10.87
CA ALA A 54 -19.73 3.32 -11.44
C ALA A 54 -18.79 2.33 -12.16
N GLU A 55 -19.03 1.04 -11.96
CA GLU A 55 -18.33 -0.03 -12.67
C GLU A 55 -18.46 0.16 -14.19
N ARG A 56 -17.36 -0.09 -14.90
CA ARG A 56 -17.34 -0.02 -16.37
C ARG A 56 -16.85 -1.36 -16.91
N PRO A 57 -17.28 -1.76 -18.13
CA PRO A 57 -16.73 -2.94 -18.77
C PRO A 57 -15.20 -2.86 -18.82
N PHE A 58 -14.54 -3.91 -18.33
CA PHE A 58 -13.08 -4.07 -18.31
C PHE A 58 -12.30 -3.03 -17.47
N ALA A 59 -12.94 -2.32 -16.55
CA ALA A 59 -12.26 -1.43 -15.62
C ALA A 59 -12.84 -1.54 -14.20
N SER A 60 -11.97 -1.63 -13.21
CA SER A 60 -12.37 -1.70 -11.82
C SER A 60 -12.74 -0.31 -11.30
N ALA A 61 -13.79 -0.21 -10.50
CA ALA A 61 -14.12 1.03 -9.77
C ALA A 61 -13.02 1.43 -8.77
N LEU A 62 -12.13 0.49 -8.44
CA LEU A 62 -11.04 0.63 -7.50
C LEU A 62 -9.73 1.11 -8.15
N ASP A 63 -9.66 1.11 -9.48
CA ASP A 63 -8.44 1.50 -10.20
C ASP A 63 -7.97 2.89 -9.76
N GLY A 64 -6.74 2.96 -9.24
CA GLY A 64 -6.14 4.18 -8.73
C GLY A 64 -6.65 4.64 -7.35
N ARG A 65 -7.28 3.76 -6.58
CA ARG A 65 -7.74 4.06 -5.21
C ARG A 65 -7.24 3.07 -4.17
N GLU A 66 -6.79 1.90 -4.61
CA GLU A 66 -6.33 0.84 -3.71
C GLU A 66 -5.07 1.25 -2.94
N GLU A 67 -5.08 0.93 -1.64
CA GLU A 67 -3.91 1.11 -0.78
C GLU A 67 -2.82 0.06 -1.05
N PHE A 68 -3.27 -1.15 -1.41
CA PHE A 68 -2.42 -2.30 -1.66
C PHE A 68 -3.08 -3.23 -2.69
N PRO A 69 -2.94 -2.94 -3.99
CA PRO A 69 -3.58 -3.73 -5.03
C PRO A 69 -3.04 -5.16 -5.06
N VAL A 70 -3.93 -6.15 -5.11
CA VAL A 70 -3.58 -7.57 -5.22
C VAL A 70 -3.97 -8.08 -6.61
N GLU A 71 -3.39 -9.20 -7.03
CA GLU A 71 -3.86 -9.90 -8.23
C GLU A 71 -5.29 -10.39 -7.99
N ASP A 72 -6.27 -9.67 -8.55
CA ASP A 72 -7.67 -10.06 -8.59
C ASP A 72 -8.45 -9.23 -9.64
N GLY A 73 -9.48 -9.83 -10.24
CA GLY A 73 -10.47 -9.15 -11.06
C GLY A 73 -9.91 -8.35 -12.26
N PRO A 74 -10.70 -7.42 -12.81
CA PRO A 74 -10.33 -6.58 -13.95
C PRO A 74 -9.56 -5.32 -13.51
N ARG A 75 -8.57 -5.45 -12.60
CA ARG A 75 -7.75 -4.32 -12.15
C ARG A 75 -6.71 -3.95 -13.21
N ALA A 76 -6.60 -2.66 -13.52
CA ALA A 76 -5.58 -2.12 -14.40
C ALA A 76 -4.28 -1.76 -13.64
N ALA A 77 -4.38 -1.54 -12.33
CA ALA A 77 -3.24 -1.27 -11.49
C ALA A 77 -2.29 -2.47 -11.44
N ARG A 78 -0.98 -2.21 -11.48
CA ARG A 78 0.02 -3.25 -11.24
C ARG A 78 -0.13 -3.76 -9.80
N PRO A 79 -0.22 -5.07 -9.57
CA PRO A 79 -0.37 -5.62 -8.23
C PRO A 79 0.87 -5.32 -7.38
N ALA A 80 0.64 -5.00 -6.11
CA ALA A 80 1.62 -4.90 -5.04
C ALA A 80 2.09 -6.28 -4.57
N LEU A 81 1.21 -7.27 -4.63
CA LEU A 81 1.46 -8.64 -4.26
C LEU A 81 1.02 -9.57 -5.39
N SER A 82 1.95 -10.40 -5.86
CA SER A 82 1.71 -11.39 -6.91
C SER A 82 2.26 -12.74 -6.48
N VAL A 83 1.44 -13.77 -6.61
CA VAL A 83 1.74 -15.12 -6.16
C VAL A 83 1.49 -16.11 -7.28
N ARG A 84 2.41 -17.06 -7.43
CA ARG A 84 2.23 -18.21 -8.32
C ARG A 84 1.98 -19.45 -7.49
N SER A 85 0.87 -20.12 -7.80
CA SER A 85 0.48 -21.38 -7.18
C SER A 85 0.00 -22.37 -8.23
N ARG A 86 -0.48 -23.54 -7.78
CA ARG A 86 -1.17 -24.51 -8.65
C ARG A 86 -2.58 -24.07 -9.05
N TYR A 87 -3.17 -23.14 -8.32
CA TYR A 87 -4.49 -22.59 -8.62
C TYR A 87 -4.34 -21.49 -9.66
N ALA A 88 -5.26 -21.44 -10.61
CA ALA A 88 -5.33 -20.37 -11.58
C ALA A 88 -6.09 -19.17 -10.98
N GLY A 89 -5.65 -17.96 -11.33
CA GLY A 89 -6.32 -16.72 -10.93
C GLY A 89 -5.71 -16.04 -9.70
N GLY A 90 -6.36 -14.96 -9.29
CA GLY A 90 -5.96 -14.12 -8.16
C GLY A 90 -6.19 -14.74 -6.78
N GLY A 91 -5.87 -14.00 -5.72
CA GLY A 91 -6.16 -14.41 -4.34
C GLY A 91 -7.61 -14.17 -3.92
N GLU A 92 -8.09 -14.91 -2.92
CA GLU A 92 -9.40 -14.69 -2.26
C GLU A 92 -9.19 -14.01 -0.92
N TRP A 93 -8.80 -12.73 -0.96
CA TRP A 93 -8.42 -11.97 0.22
C TRP A 93 -9.64 -11.54 1.04
N CYS A 94 -9.66 -11.92 2.31
CA CYS A 94 -10.64 -11.50 3.31
C CYS A 94 -9.95 -10.75 4.43
N PHE A 95 -10.57 -9.69 4.93
CA PHE A 95 -10.09 -9.00 6.12
C PHE A 95 -10.48 -9.82 7.37
N GLU A 96 -9.51 -10.05 8.25
CA GLU A 96 -9.74 -10.79 9.48
C GLU A 96 -9.95 -9.83 10.66
N GLU A 97 -8.97 -8.98 10.90
CA GLU A 97 -8.98 -8.03 12.02
C GLU A 97 -7.95 -6.92 11.83
N TYR A 98 -8.00 -5.93 12.73
CA TYR A 98 -6.93 -4.96 12.89
C TYR A 98 -6.48 -4.90 14.34
N GLU A 99 -5.21 -4.57 14.54
CA GLU A 99 -4.66 -4.25 15.85
C GLU A 99 -3.93 -2.91 15.83
N ILE A 100 -4.00 -2.18 16.94
CA ILE A 100 -3.19 -0.99 17.19
C ILE A 100 -2.20 -1.34 18.29
N ALA A 101 -1.00 -1.76 17.90
CA ALA A 101 0.07 -2.11 18.82
C ALA A 101 0.79 -0.84 19.31
N GLY A 102 1.07 -0.77 20.61
CA GLY A 102 1.94 0.24 21.19
C GLY A 102 3.37 -0.27 21.24
N ASP A 103 4.33 0.49 20.71
CA ASP A 103 5.75 0.18 20.89
C ASP A 103 6.16 0.68 22.28
N GLY A 104 6.31 -0.25 23.23
CA GLY A 104 6.40 0.00 24.68
C GLY A 104 7.49 0.98 25.12
N ASP A 105 8.48 1.28 24.27
CA ASP A 105 9.60 2.18 24.58
C ASP A 105 9.66 3.47 23.73
N ALA A 106 8.90 3.58 22.64
CA ALA A 106 9.07 4.67 21.66
C ALA A 106 7.87 5.62 21.52
N GLY A 107 6.73 5.33 22.15
CA GLY A 107 5.50 6.14 22.05
C GLY A 107 4.86 6.13 20.64
N ALA A 108 5.42 5.37 19.70
CA ALA A 108 4.85 5.13 18.39
C ALA A 108 3.76 4.06 18.50
N ARG A 109 2.63 4.30 17.81
CA ARG A 109 1.61 3.26 17.60
C ARG A 109 1.71 2.74 16.19
N GLU A 110 1.51 1.45 16.05
CA GLU A 110 1.51 0.73 14.78
C GLU A 110 0.10 0.21 14.53
N LEU A 111 -0.48 0.54 13.37
CA LEU A 111 -1.69 -0.10 12.87
C LEU A 111 -1.27 -1.30 12.04
N ARG A 112 -1.87 -2.47 12.33
CA ARG A 112 -1.72 -3.69 11.56
C ARG A 112 -3.08 -4.12 11.07
N LEU A 113 -3.18 -4.37 9.76
CA LEU A 113 -4.38 -4.88 9.12
C LEU A 113 -4.10 -6.30 8.64
N HIS A 114 -4.89 -7.25 9.11
CA HIS A 114 -4.70 -8.67 8.84
C HIS A 114 -5.69 -9.16 7.78
N PHE A 115 -5.16 -9.85 6.77
CA PHE A 115 -5.92 -10.44 5.69
C PHE A 115 -5.52 -11.90 5.50
N HIS A 116 -6.47 -12.72 5.09
CA HIS A 116 -6.24 -14.11 4.72
C HIS A 116 -6.69 -14.37 3.28
N ASP A 117 -5.82 -14.97 2.49
CA ASP A 117 -6.16 -15.55 1.20
C ASP A 117 -6.51 -17.03 1.35
N SER A 118 -7.80 -17.36 1.32
CA SER A 118 -8.29 -18.73 1.49
C SER A 118 -7.85 -19.67 0.37
N ARG A 119 -7.60 -19.14 -0.83
CA ARG A 119 -7.21 -19.91 -2.02
C ARG A 119 -5.76 -20.33 -1.94
N HIS A 120 -4.89 -19.41 -1.53
CA HIS A 120 -3.45 -19.65 -1.45
C HIS A 120 -2.96 -20.01 -0.04
N HIS A 121 -3.82 -19.93 0.98
CA HIS A 121 -3.49 -20.09 2.39
C HIS A 121 -2.32 -19.17 2.80
N LEU A 122 -2.48 -17.89 2.48
CA LEU A 122 -1.48 -16.86 2.72
C LEU A 122 -2.06 -15.79 3.64
N ASP A 123 -1.44 -15.60 4.80
CA ASP A 123 -1.76 -14.47 5.67
C ASP A 123 -0.93 -13.27 5.21
N LEU A 124 -1.57 -12.12 5.10
CA LEU A 124 -0.95 -10.84 4.78
C LEU A 124 -1.26 -9.84 5.90
N THR A 125 -0.20 -9.27 6.48
CA THR A 125 -0.33 -8.13 7.39
C THR A 125 0.24 -6.89 6.72
N LEU A 126 -0.57 -5.85 6.63
CA LEU A 126 -0.15 -4.51 6.21
C LEU A 126 0.11 -3.66 7.45
N HIS A 127 1.33 -3.14 7.56
CA HIS A 127 1.79 -2.41 8.73
C HIS A 127 1.92 -0.92 8.43
N TYR A 128 1.46 -0.08 9.35
CA TYR A 128 1.49 1.36 9.23
C TYR A 128 1.95 1.99 10.54
N ARG A 129 2.98 2.82 10.49
CA ARG A 129 3.47 3.55 11.66
C ARG A 129 3.77 4.99 11.32
N MET A 130 3.17 5.93 12.06
CA MET A 130 3.58 7.33 12.03
C MET A 130 4.73 7.52 13.02
N ARG A 131 5.91 7.97 12.55
CA ARG A 131 7.05 8.20 13.43
C ARG A 131 6.76 9.34 14.42
N PRO A 132 6.93 9.13 15.74
CA PRO A 132 6.68 10.14 16.75
C PRO A 132 7.39 11.46 16.47
N GLY A 133 6.66 12.57 16.62
CA GLY A 133 7.21 13.92 16.42
C GLY A 133 7.52 14.29 14.96
N SER A 134 7.11 13.49 13.97
CA SER A 134 7.38 13.74 12.55
C SER A 134 6.19 13.41 11.65
N ASP A 135 6.29 13.81 10.38
CA ASP A 135 5.32 13.51 9.31
C ASP A 135 5.75 12.32 8.43
N VAL A 136 6.58 11.43 8.99
CA VAL A 136 7.07 10.23 8.29
C VAL A 136 6.14 9.05 8.58
N VAL A 137 5.52 8.54 7.53
CA VAL A 137 4.76 7.29 7.55
C VAL A 137 5.67 6.15 7.12
N GLU A 138 5.79 5.13 7.96
CA GLU A 138 6.44 3.86 7.63
C GLU A 138 5.39 2.85 7.23
N ARG A 139 5.72 2.08 6.19
CA ARG A 139 4.89 1.01 5.67
C ARG A 139 5.75 -0.19 5.34
N TRP A 140 5.25 -1.36 5.70
CA TRP A 140 5.82 -2.63 5.29
C TRP A 140 4.74 -3.71 5.30
N THR A 141 5.08 -4.84 4.71
CA THR A 141 4.17 -5.98 4.57
C THR A 141 4.84 -7.23 5.10
N THR A 142 4.10 -8.06 5.80
CA THR A 142 4.51 -9.42 6.14
C THR A 142 3.55 -10.39 5.50
N ALA A 143 4.09 -11.43 4.87
CA ALA A 143 3.32 -12.49 4.24
C ALA A 143 3.76 -13.83 4.82
N THR A 144 2.81 -14.60 5.34
CA THR A 144 3.07 -15.88 6.03
C THR A 144 2.26 -16.98 5.37
N HIS A 145 2.94 -17.97 4.81
CA HIS A 145 2.28 -19.14 4.25
C HIS A 145 1.81 -20.06 5.38
N VAL A 146 0.52 -20.35 5.43
CA VAL A 146 -0.09 -21.18 6.48
C VAL A 146 0.12 -22.65 6.16
N VAL A 147 0.95 -23.30 6.97
CA VAL A 147 1.32 -24.72 6.81
C VAL A 147 0.12 -25.61 7.13
N GLY A 148 -0.18 -26.56 6.25
CA GLY A 148 -1.26 -27.54 6.44
C GLY A 148 -2.57 -27.19 5.73
N GLY A 149 -2.67 -26.00 5.14
CA GLY A 149 -3.70 -25.70 4.13
C GLY A 149 -3.51 -26.54 2.87
N GLY A 150 -4.59 -26.83 2.15
CA GLY A 150 -4.56 -27.69 0.96
C GLY A 150 -3.77 -27.12 -0.23
N GLY A 151 -3.06 -25.99 -0.10
CA GLY A 151 -2.56 -25.15 -1.20
C GLY A 151 -1.21 -25.52 -1.81
N GLY A 152 -0.41 -26.37 -1.16
CA GLY A 152 0.90 -26.78 -1.70
C GLY A 152 1.92 -25.63 -1.71
N ARG A 153 2.89 -25.68 -2.63
CA ARG A 153 3.94 -24.65 -2.74
C ARG A 153 3.39 -23.37 -3.37
N VAL A 154 3.61 -22.23 -2.71
CA VAL A 154 3.36 -20.89 -3.25
C VAL A 154 4.70 -20.21 -3.52
N GLU A 155 4.81 -19.51 -4.64
CA GLU A 155 5.95 -18.68 -5.00
C GLU A 155 5.55 -17.21 -5.03
N LEU A 156 6.26 -16.39 -4.27
CA LEU A 156 6.06 -14.95 -4.23
C LEU A 156 6.79 -14.30 -5.40
N LEU A 157 6.04 -13.83 -6.41
CA LEU A 157 6.61 -13.18 -7.60
C LEU A 157 6.89 -11.70 -7.34
N ARG A 158 6.08 -11.07 -6.47
CA ARG A 158 6.20 -9.67 -6.08
C ARG A 158 5.65 -9.46 -4.68
N ALA A 159 6.32 -8.64 -3.89
CA ALA A 159 5.83 -8.10 -2.63
C ALA A 159 6.40 -6.69 -2.45
N ASP A 160 5.60 -5.70 -2.81
CA ASP A 160 5.93 -4.31 -2.57
C ASP A 160 5.72 -3.96 -1.10
N ALA A 161 6.56 -3.09 -0.54
CA ALA A 161 6.35 -2.58 0.81
C ALA A 161 5.18 -1.58 0.88
N ALA A 162 4.87 -0.92 -0.24
CA ALA A 162 3.84 0.11 -0.33
C ALA A 162 3.45 0.38 -1.79
N CYS A 163 2.18 0.75 -1.97
CA CYS A 163 1.67 1.41 -3.16
C CYS A 163 1.06 2.75 -2.78
N TRP A 164 1.21 3.76 -3.63
CA TRP A 164 0.58 5.06 -3.39
C TRP A 164 0.02 5.57 -4.71
N THR A 165 -1.29 5.84 -4.72
CA THR A 165 -1.90 6.53 -5.85
C THR A 165 -1.92 8.02 -5.59
N PRO A 166 -1.12 8.82 -6.33
CA PRO A 166 -1.11 10.25 -6.15
C PRO A 166 -2.44 10.89 -6.55
N PRO A 167 -2.85 12.00 -5.91
CA PRO A 167 -4.05 12.72 -6.31
C PRO A 167 -3.92 13.27 -7.74
N TYR A 168 -5.05 13.48 -8.40
CA TYR A 168 -5.07 14.09 -9.73
C TYR A 168 -4.42 15.48 -9.71
N ARG A 169 -3.49 15.71 -10.67
CA ARG A 169 -2.85 16.99 -10.96
C ARG A 169 -2.53 17.06 -12.45
N ASP A 170 -2.47 18.27 -13.00
CA ASP A 170 -2.16 18.50 -14.42
C ASP A 170 -0.77 17.97 -14.83
N GLY A 171 0.11 17.74 -13.86
CA GLY A 171 1.38 17.08 -14.09
C GLY A 171 2.11 16.75 -12.80
N TRP A 172 2.91 15.69 -12.86
CA TRP A 172 3.82 15.29 -11.80
C TRP A 172 5.27 15.48 -12.24
N ARG A 173 6.15 15.75 -11.27
CA ARG A 173 7.59 15.80 -11.48
C ARG A 173 8.24 14.74 -10.62
N MET A 174 9.00 13.86 -11.24
CA MET A 174 9.79 12.85 -10.54
C MET A 174 11.18 13.40 -10.25
N SER A 175 11.60 13.32 -8.99
CA SER A 175 12.98 13.57 -8.56
C SER A 175 13.60 12.24 -8.17
N ARG A 176 14.72 11.87 -8.80
CA ARG A 176 15.43 10.61 -8.53
C ARG A 176 16.90 10.86 -8.33
N LEU A 177 17.51 10.05 -7.47
CA LEU A 177 18.95 9.97 -7.33
C LEU A 177 19.45 8.82 -8.20
N HIS A 178 20.47 9.08 -9.00
CA HIS A 178 21.20 8.05 -9.74
C HIS A 178 22.68 8.32 -9.62
N GLY A 179 23.51 7.34 -9.97
CA GLY A 179 24.95 7.53 -9.89
C GLY A 179 25.69 6.25 -10.17
N ARG A 180 27.01 6.37 -10.06
CA ARG A 180 27.97 5.27 -10.14
C ARG A 180 28.89 5.37 -8.94
N TRP A 181 29.74 4.37 -8.76
CA TRP A 181 30.80 4.43 -7.78
C TRP A 181 31.64 5.72 -7.96
N ASP A 182 31.94 6.41 -6.85
CA ASP A 182 32.67 7.70 -6.83
C ASP A 182 31.90 8.89 -7.44
N ALA A 183 30.61 8.70 -7.71
CA ALA A 183 29.69 9.75 -8.15
C ALA A 183 28.24 9.36 -7.82
N GLU A 184 28.01 8.88 -6.60
CA GLU A 184 26.68 8.50 -6.12
C GLU A 184 25.76 9.74 -5.94
N SER A 185 24.45 9.50 -5.90
CA SER A 185 23.46 10.50 -5.45
C SER A 185 23.31 11.76 -6.33
N ARG A 186 23.50 11.65 -7.64
CA ARG A 186 23.21 12.73 -8.59
C ARG A 186 21.71 12.90 -8.76
N LEU A 187 21.23 14.11 -8.49
CA LEU A 187 19.83 14.45 -8.60
C LEU A 187 19.43 14.74 -10.04
N VAL A 188 18.43 14.00 -10.54
CA VAL A 188 17.72 14.31 -11.79
C VAL A 188 16.27 14.59 -11.48
N ARG A 189 15.74 15.63 -12.12
CA ARG A 189 14.34 16.03 -12.04
C ARG A 189 13.76 16.10 -13.45
N SER A 190 12.66 15.42 -13.68
CA SER A 190 11.95 15.45 -14.98
C SER A 190 10.44 15.41 -14.77
N PRO A 191 9.64 15.90 -15.73
CA PRO A 191 8.22 15.55 -15.78
C PRO A 191 8.04 14.03 -15.70
N LEU A 192 6.96 13.57 -15.08
CA LEU A 192 6.54 12.18 -15.11
C LEU A 192 5.63 11.98 -16.34
N PRO A 193 6.13 11.37 -17.43
CA PRO A 193 5.32 11.10 -18.61
C PRO A 193 4.30 9.98 -18.33
N PRO A 194 3.26 9.86 -19.17
CA PRO A 194 2.41 8.68 -19.18
C PRO A 194 3.21 7.38 -19.40
N GLY A 195 2.75 6.29 -18.79
CA GLY A 195 3.36 4.96 -18.89
C GLY A 195 4.05 4.49 -17.61
N GLU A 196 4.75 3.36 -17.69
CA GLU A 196 5.50 2.79 -16.57
C GLU A 196 6.95 3.28 -16.55
N GLN A 197 7.44 3.67 -15.37
CA GLN A 197 8.86 3.96 -15.14
C GLN A 197 9.41 3.08 -14.02
N LEU A 198 10.35 2.21 -14.36
CA LEU A 198 11.03 1.35 -13.39
C LEU A 198 12.38 1.94 -12.98
N LEU A 199 12.57 2.15 -11.67
CA LEU A 199 13.85 2.52 -11.07
C LEU A 199 14.31 1.37 -10.16
N GLY A 200 15.38 0.68 -10.54
CA GLY A 200 15.89 -0.47 -9.80
C GLY A 200 17.41 -0.48 -9.67
N GLY A 201 17.93 -1.08 -8.62
CA GLY A 201 19.36 -1.40 -8.50
C GLY A 201 19.62 -2.80 -9.05
N GLY A 202 20.46 -2.94 -10.07
CA GLY A 202 20.79 -4.25 -10.68
C GLY A 202 21.76 -5.11 -9.87
N ARG A 203 22.12 -4.70 -8.64
CA ARG A 203 23.04 -5.41 -7.75
C ARG A 203 22.41 -5.58 -6.38
N SER A 204 22.78 -6.64 -5.68
CA SER A 204 22.37 -6.98 -4.31
C SER A 204 22.76 -5.96 -3.22
N ARG A 205 23.21 -4.76 -3.61
CA ARG A 205 23.47 -3.61 -2.74
C ARG A 205 22.81 -2.37 -3.34
N HIS A 206 22.29 -1.51 -2.48
CA HIS A 206 21.90 -0.15 -2.82
C HIS A 206 23.16 0.65 -3.23
N GLY A 207 23.60 0.53 -4.49
CA GLY A 207 24.77 1.24 -4.99
C GLY A 207 24.99 1.06 -6.49
N GLY A 208 25.02 2.19 -7.22
CA GLY A 208 25.47 2.37 -8.61
C GLY A 208 24.72 1.60 -9.70
N GLN A 209 24.10 2.31 -10.66
CA GLN A 209 23.55 1.67 -11.87
C GLN A 209 24.65 1.50 -12.94
N PRO A 210 24.77 0.32 -13.59
CA PRO A 210 25.54 0.16 -14.82
C PRO A 210 24.74 0.61 -16.06
N HIS A 211 25.49 0.88 -17.12
CA HIS A 211 25.12 1.53 -18.39
C HIS A 211 23.90 0.97 -19.11
#